data_AF-A0A7C4D290-F1
#
_entry.id   AF-A0A7C4D290-F1
#
_cell.length_a   1.000
_cell.length_b   1.000
_cell.length_c   1.000
_cell.angle_alpha   90.00
_cell.angle_beta   90.00
_cell.angle_gamma   90.00
#
_symmetry.space_group_name_H-M   'P 1'
#
loop_
_entity.id
_entity.type
_entity.pdbx_description
1 polymer ?
#
loop_
_entity_poly.entity_id
_entity_poly.type
_entity_poly.pdbx_seq_one_letter_code
_entity_poly.pdbx_strand_id
1 'polypeptide(L)'
;SARLSPSLLALSILPHGVVEVPAFIYSSAASTAFGLELWRRIIKKEGDLGRAAESYLKGLLVSALLIAVAAFIEAHVTLQLVEASLPP
;
A
#
# COMPACT_ATOMS: atom_id res chain seq x y z
N SER A 1 12.74 24.91 16.29
CA SER A 1 12.55 23.51 15.85
C SER A 1 11.24 23.02 16.44
N ALA A 2 10.25 22.70 15.60
CA ALA A 2 9.00 22.11 16.08
C ALA A 2 9.33 20.80 16.81
N ARG A 3 9.00 20.69 18.10
CA ARG A 3 9.12 19.43 18.83
C ARG A 3 8.02 18.51 18.31
N LEU A 4 8.38 17.53 17.49
CA LEU A 4 7.46 16.47 17.08
C LEU A 4 7.07 15.68 18.33
N SER A 5 5.82 15.80 18.78
CA SER A 5 5.29 14.96 19.85
C SER A 5 4.95 13.57 19.28
N PRO A 6 5.02 12.51 20.10
CA PRO A 6 4.62 11.17 19.66
C PRO A 6 3.17 11.12 19.13
N SER A 7 2.28 11.94 19.69
CA SER A 7 0.90 12.05 19.22
C SER A 7 0.80 12.69 17.83
N LEU A 8 1.59 13.73 17.55
CA LEU A 8 1.64 14.36 16.24
C LEU A 8 2.18 13.38 15.19
N LEU A 9 3.18 12.57 15.54
CA LEU A 9 3.72 11.52 14.69
C LEU A 9 2.68 10.43 14.40
N ALA A 10 1.88 10.05 15.41
CA ALA A 10 0.81 9.09 15.23
C ALA A 10 -0.29 9.63 14.30
N LEU A 11 -0.69 10.91 14.47
CA LEU A 11 -1.66 11.58 13.62
C LEU A 11 -1.19 11.73 12.18
N SER A 12 0.12 11.92 11.97
CA SER A 12 0.69 12.04 10.63
C SER A 12 0.78 10.71 9.88
N ILE A 13 0.50 9.56 10.50
CA ILE A 13 0.66 8.24 9.88
C ILE A 13 -0.64 7.44 9.94
N LEU A 14 -1.28 7.34 11.10
CA LEU A 14 -2.39 6.41 11.32
C LEU A 14 -3.58 6.60 10.35
N PRO A 15 -4.05 7.82 10.05
CA PRO A 15 -5.29 7.96 9.27
C PRO A 15 -5.18 7.35 7.87
N HIS A 16 -4.13 7.65 7.10
CA HIS A 16 -3.92 7.05 5.77
C HIS A 16 -3.17 5.71 5.84
N GLY A 17 -2.26 5.54 6.81
CA GLY A 17 -1.42 4.36 6.98
C GLY A 17 -2.20 3.08 7.26
N VAL A 18 -3.39 3.17 7.87
CA VAL A 18 -4.31 2.03 8.05
C VAL A 18 -4.77 1.43 6.71
N VAL A 19 -4.79 2.22 5.63
CA VAL A 19 -5.16 1.75 4.28
C VAL A 19 -3.92 1.46 3.45
N GLU A 20 -2.92 2.33 3.51
CA GLU A 20 -1.68 2.21 2.74
C GLU A 20 -0.90 0.93 3.07
N VAL A 21 -0.70 0.64 4.37
CA VAL A 21 0.12 -0.50 4.79
C VAL A 21 -0.47 -1.84 4.32
N PRO A 22 -1.76 -2.14 4.52
CA PRO A 22 -2.37 -3.33 3.92
C PRO A 22 -2.27 -3.39 2.40
N ALA A 23 -2.40 -2.26 1.70
CA ALA A 23 -2.30 -2.20 0.25
C ALA A 23 -0.89 -2.63 -0.24
N PHE A 24 0.16 -2.15 0.44
CA PHE A 24 1.54 -2.55 0.16
C PHE A 24 1.83 -4.01 0.48
N ILE A 25 1.32 -4.53 1.61
CA ILE A 25 1.47 -5.94 1.99
C ILE A 25 0.81 -6.83 0.93
N TYR A 26 -0.41 -6.49 0.52
CA TYR A 26 -1.14 -7.25 -0.49
C TYR A 26 -0.45 -7.21 -1.86
N SER A 27 0.03 -6.04 -2.30
CA SER A 27 0.80 -5.91 -3.55
C SER A 27 2.08 -6.73 -3.52
N SER A 28 2.81 -6.69 -2.40
CA SER A 28 4.03 -7.48 -2.18
C SER A 28 3.74 -8.98 -2.23
N ALA A 29 2.65 -9.43 -1.63
CA ALA A 29 2.23 -10.83 -1.69
C ALA A 29 1.83 -11.26 -3.11
N ALA A 30 1.05 -10.44 -3.82
CA ALA A 30 0.59 -10.73 -5.18
C ALA A 30 1.76 -10.78 -6.17
N SER A 31 2.68 -9.83 -6.10
CA SER A 31 3.89 -9.80 -6.93
C SER A 31 4.84 -10.96 -6.62
N THR A 32 5.00 -11.32 -5.34
CA THR A 32 5.80 -12.50 -4.93
C THR A 32 5.19 -13.79 -5.47
N ALA A 33 3.87 -13.97 -5.35
CA ALA A 33 3.18 -15.14 -5.89
C ALA A 33 3.35 -15.27 -7.41
N PHE A 34 3.22 -14.15 -8.14
CA PHE A 34 3.49 -14.12 -9.58
C PHE A 34 4.94 -14.44 -9.92
N GLY A 35 5.91 -13.85 -9.19
CA GLY A 35 7.33 -14.11 -9.39
C GLY A 35 7.70 -15.57 -9.16
N LEU A 36 7.11 -16.22 -8.16
CA LEU A 36 7.28 -17.66 -7.92
C LEU A 36 6.74 -18.51 -9.08
N GLU A 37 5.58 -18.15 -9.63
CA GLU A 37 5.01 -18.88 -10.77
C GLU A 37 5.83 -18.66 -12.06
N LEU A 38 6.31 -17.44 -12.27
CA LEU A 38 7.24 -17.12 -13.35
C LEU A 38 8.54 -17.93 -13.23
N TRP A 39 9.10 -18.02 -12.03
CA TRP A 39 10.29 -18.82 -11.76
C TRP A 39 10.06 -20.31 -12.08
N ARG A 40 8.94 -20.88 -11.63
CA ARG A 40 8.54 -22.27 -11.96
C ARG A 40 8.41 -22.46 -13.46
N ARG A 41 7.82 -21.50 -14.18
CA ARG A 41 7.67 -21.56 -15.63
C ARG A 41 9.00 -21.51 -16.38
N ILE A 42 9.93 -20.67 -15.93
CA ILE A 42 11.25 -20.55 -16.58
C ILE A 42 12.09 -21.81 -16.34
N ILE A 43 12.20 -22.24 -15.08
CA ILE A 43 13.14 -23.28 -14.65
C ILE A 43 12.54 -24.68 -14.84
N LYS A 44 11.31 -24.90 -14.39
CA LYS A 44 10.66 -26.23 -14.41
C LYS A 44 9.81 -26.47 -15.65
N LYS A 45 9.58 -25.44 -16.48
CA LYS A 45 8.63 -25.47 -17.61
C LYS A 45 7.19 -25.82 -17.21
N GLU A 46 6.88 -25.69 -15.92
CA GLU A 46 5.57 -25.94 -15.32
C GLU A 46 4.83 -24.62 -15.03
N GLY A 47 3.55 -24.70 -14.67
CA GLY A 47 2.79 -23.55 -14.19
C GLY A 47 1.95 -22.82 -15.23
N ASP A 48 0.92 -22.12 -14.74
CA ASP A 48 -0.04 -21.37 -15.54
C ASP A 48 0.21 -19.86 -15.38
N LEU A 49 1.04 -19.34 -16.29
CA LEU A 49 1.41 -17.93 -16.28
C LEU A 49 0.23 -17.01 -16.61
N GLY A 50 -0.74 -17.48 -17.39
CA GLY A 50 -1.91 -16.68 -17.77
C GLY A 50 -2.79 -16.39 -16.57
N ARG A 51 -3.14 -17.43 -15.81
CA ARG A 51 -3.93 -17.30 -14.58
C ARG A 51 -3.20 -16.53 -13.48
N ALA A 52 -1.89 -16.74 -13.35
CA ALA A 52 -1.07 -16.00 -12.40
C ALA A 52 -0.98 -14.51 -12.75
N ALA A 53 -0.81 -14.17 -14.04
CA ALA A 53 -0.82 -12.79 -14.51
C ALA A 53 -2.17 -12.11 -14.27
N GLU A 54 -3.29 -12.79 -14.55
CA GLU A 54 -4.63 -12.26 -14.28
C GLU A 54 -4.83 -11.97 -12.79
N SER A 55 -4.43 -12.91 -11.93
CA SER A 55 -4.53 -12.75 -10.47
C SER A 55 -3.64 -11.61 -9.96
N TYR A 56 -2.43 -11.49 -10.50
CA TYR A 56 -1.51 -10.38 -10.19
C TYR A 56 -2.08 -9.04 -10.62
N LEU A 57 -2.60 -8.92 -11.84
CA LEU A 57 -3.20 -7.68 -12.35
C LEU A 57 -4.41 -7.25 -11.51
N LYS A 58 -5.28 -8.19 -11.13
CA LYS A 58 -6.38 -7.91 -10.20
C LYS A 58 -5.85 -7.42 -8.86
N GLY A 59 -4.84 -8.11 -8.32
CA GLY A 59 -4.21 -7.72 -7.06
C GLY A 59 -3.62 -6.31 -7.11
N LEU A 60 -2.90 -6.01 -8.19
CA LEU A 60 -2.28 -4.71 -8.46
C LEU A 60 -3.34 -3.59 -8.57
N LEU A 61 -4.43 -3.83 -9.29
CA LEU A 61 -5.54 -2.87 -9.40
C LEU A 61 -6.17 -2.59 -8.04
N VAL A 62 -6.42 -3.62 -7.22
CA VAL A 62 -6.96 -3.45 -5.87
C VAL A 62 -6.00 -2.66 -5.00
N SER A 63 -4.70 -2.99 -5.00
CA SER A 63 -3.68 -2.23 -4.26
C SER A 63 -3.59 -0.78 -4.73
N ALA A 64 -3.63 -0.52 -6.04
CA ALA A 64 -3.58 0.84 -6.58
C ALA A 64 -4.79 1.67 -6.13
N LEU A 65 -5.99 1.09 -6.12
CA LEU A 65 -7.19 1.75 -5.61
C LEU A 65 -7.08 2.04 -4.11
N LEU A 66 -6.56 1.10 -3.32
CA LEU A 66 -6.35 1.33 -1.89
C LEU A 66 -5.33 2.43 -1.61
N ILE A 67 -4.24 2.49 -2.38
CA ILE A 67 -3.26 3.58 -2.28
C ILE A 67 -3.89 4.92 -2.67
N ALA A 68 -4.73 4.97 -3.71
CA ALA A 68 -5.45 6.18 -4.07
C ALA A 68 -6.40 6.64 -2.94
N VAL A 69 -7.07 5.70 -2.27
CA VAL A 69 -7.87 5.99 -1.07
C VAL A 69 -6.99 6.51 0.08
N ALA A 70 -5.83 5.90 0.32
CA ALA A 70 -4.88 6.37 1.33
C ALA A 70 -4.42 7.81 1.05
N ALA A 71 -4.04 8.11 -0.20
CA ALA A 71 -3.65 9.45 -0.63
C ALA A 71 -4.80 10.47 -0.48
N PHE A 72 -6.05 10.05 -0.76
CA PHE A 72 -7.22 10.88 -0.51
C PHE A 72 -7.40 11.21 0.98
N ILE A 73 -7.25 10.20 1.86
CA ILE A 73 -7.29 10.36 3.32
C ILE A 73 -6.14 11.25 3.79
N GLU A 74 -4.97 11.13 3.20
CA GLU A 74 -3.83 12.00 3.49
C GLU A 74 -4.18 13.46 3.21
N ALA A 75 -4.61 13.75 1.97
CA ALA A 75 -4.90 15.09 1.51
C ALA A 75 -6.05 15.79 2.26
N HIS A 76 -7.08 15.05 2.67
CA HIS A 76 -8.29 15.64 3.25
C HIS A 76 -8.41 15.46 4.77
N VAL A 77 -7.71 14.50 5.37
CA VAL A 77 -7.84 14.18 6.80
C VAL A 77 -6.51 14.34 7.50
N THR A 78 -5.47 13.62 7.06
CA THR A 78 -4.18 13.57 7.77
C THR A 78 -3.54 14.97 7.83
N LEU A 79 -3.44 15.66 6.69
CA LEU A 79 -2.84 17.00 6.63
C LEU A 79 -3.60 18.01 7.51
N GLN A 80 -4.93 18.02 7.44
CA GLN A 80 -5.75 18.94 8.24
C GLN A 80 -5.61 18.69 9.74
N LEU A 81 -5.54 17.43 10.17
CA LEU A 81 -5.34 17.08 11.58
C LEU A 81 -3.97 17.50 12.09
N VAL A 82 -2.93 17.35 11.27
CA VAL A 82 -1.56 17.76 11.61
C VAL A 82 -1.49 19.29 11.71
N GLU A 83 -2.00 20.01 10.71
CA GLU A 83 -2.02 21.47 10.70
C GLU A 83 -2.77 22.05 11.91
N ALA A 84 -3.94 21.51 12.23
CA ALA A 84 -4.72 21.93 13.40
C ALA A 84 -4.03 21.64 14.74
N SER A 85 -3.05 20.73 14.76
CA SER A 85 -2.31 20.32 15.96
C SER A 85 -0.97 21.07 16.13
N LEU A 86 -0.57 21.88 15.15
CA LEU A 86 0.63 22.70 15.23
C LEU A 86 0.33 24.01 15.98
N PRO A 87 1.26 24.50 16.82
CA PRO A 87 1.12 25.83 17.42
C PRO A 87 1.16 26.92 16.33
N PRO A 88 0.49 28.07 16.55
CA PRO A 88 0.47 29.19 15.63
C PRO A 88 1.86 29.80 15.39
#